data_AF-A0A2S8DA78-F1
#
_entry.id   AF-A0A2S8DA78-F1
#
_cell.length_a   1.000
_cell.length_b   1.000
_cell.length_c   1.000
_cell.angle_alpha   90.00
_cell.angle_beta   90.00
_cell.angle_gamma   90.00
#
_symmetry.space_group_name_H-M   'P 1'
#
loop_
_entity.id
_entity.type
_entity.pdbx_description
1 polymer ?
#
loop_
_entity_poly.entity_id
_entity_poly.type
_entity_poly.pdbx_seq_one_letter_code
_entity_poly.pdbx_strand_id
1 'polypeptide(L)'
;GPVDYLLGRERNQEGARVLRGAPEEVRELIDATPFAKKYTSGVLSFAEQTLPPGERERGMESFEWVLMPGLEKNQYSILWVEHQDKGRLELNFVIPNMELASGKRLQPYYDRADRPR
;
A
#
# COMPACT_ATOMS: atom_id res chain seq x y z
N GLY A 1 -3.36 -6.05 13.41
CA GLY A 1 -3.62 -6.31 11.97
C GLY A 1 -2.45 -5.85 11.11
N PRO A 2 -2.57 -5.86 9.77
CA PRO A 2 -1.49 -5.44 8.86
C PRO A 2 -1.04 -3.98 9.04
N VAL A 3 -1.97 -3.10 9.44
CA VAL A 3 -1.65 -1.70 9.76
C VAL A 3 -0.73 -1.62 10.98
N ASP A 4 -0.98 -2.42 12.03
CA ASP A 4 -0.10 -2.48 13.21
C ASP A 4 1.25 -3.15 12.90
N TYR A 5 1.31 -4.01 11.89
CA TYR A 5 2.59 -4.54 11.38
C TYR A 5 3.39 -3.46 10.65
N LEU A 6 2.72 -2.56 9.91
CA LEU A 6 3.37 -1.46 9.22
C LEU A 6 3.81 -0.32 10.15
N LEU A 7 3.11 -0.09 11.26
CA LEU A 7 3.34 1.05 12.15
C LEU A 7 4.01 0.66 13.47
N GLY A 8 4.17 -0.63 13.74
CA GLY A 8 4.51 -1.16 15.06
C GLY A 8 3.28 -1.19 15.98
N ARG A 9 3.28 -2.11 16.96
CA ARG A 9 2.14 -2.36 17.87
C ARG A 9 1.70 -1.11 18.67
N GLU A 10 2.58 -0.13 18.85
CA GLU A 10 2.30 1.15 19.53
C GLU A 10 2.31 2.37 18.59
N ARG A 11 2.36 2.17 17.27
CA ARG A 11 2.47 3.24 16.25
C ARG A 11 3.67 4.16 16.40
N ASN A 12 4.70 3.69 17.11
CA ASN A 12 5.86 4.46 17.52
C ASN A 12 7.16 3.74 17.16
N GLN A 13 7.15 2.95 16.07
CA GLN A 13 8.36 2.30 15.59
C GLN A 13 9.32 3.39 15.09
N GLU A 14 10.46 3.55 15.76
CA GLU A 14 11.53 4.45 15.32
C GLU A 14 11.87 4.14 13.85
N GLY A 15 11.75 5.15 12.99
CA GLY A 15 12.03 5.01 11.55
C GLY A 15 10.84 4.67 10.66
N ALA A 16 9.61 4.59 11.18
CA ALA A 16 8.39 4.45 10.37
C ALA A 16 7.67 5.80 10.18
N ARG A 17 7.39 6.20 8.93
CA ARG A 17 6.70 7.45 8.60
C ARG A 17 5.57 7.20 7.61
N VAL A 18 4.35 7.60 7.96
CA VAL A 18 3.22 7.61 7.00
C VAL A 18 3.50 8.64 5.91
N LEU A 19 3.44 8.20 4.65
CA LEU A 19 3.61 9.05 3.47
C LEU A 19 2.28 9.44 2.82
N ARG A 20 1.33 8.50 2.75
CA ARG A 20 0.04 8.67 2.08
C ARG A 20 -1.00 7.72 2.68
N GLY A 21 -2.25 8.17 2.73
CA GLY A 21 -3.38 7.41 3.27
C GLY A 21 -3.55 7.57 4.78
N ALA A 22 -4.70 7.15 5.30
CA ALA A 22 -5.05 7.21 6.71
C ALA A 22 -5.04 5.80 7.32
N PRO A 23 -4.16 5.51 8.30
CA PRO A 23 -4.06 4.19 8.92
C PRO A 23 -5.37 3.66 9.49
N GLU A 24 -6.14 4.51 10.19
CA GLU A 24 -7.40 4.10 10.81
C GLU A 24 -8.45 3.73 9.77
N GLU A 25 -8.63 4.57 8.75
CA GLU A 25 -9.57 4.33 7.67
C GLU A 25 -9.22 3.03 6.92
N VAL A 26 -7.94 2.82 6.62
CA VAL A 26 -7.48 1.58 5.96
C VAL A 26 -7.73 0.37 6.85
N ARG A 27 -7.52 0.47 8.16
CA ARG A 27 -7.84 -0.62 9.10
C ARG A 27 -9.34 -0.93 9.07
N GLU A 28 -10.19 0.08 9.18
CA GLU A 28 -11.65 -0.09 9.16
C GLU A 28 -12.13 -0.73 7.86
N LEU A 29 -11.59 -0.31 6.70
CA LEU A 29 -11.88 -0.92 5.40
C LEU A 29 -11.47 -2.40 5.35
N ILE A 30 -10.31 -2.75 5.90
CA ILE A 30 -9.85 -4.15 5.98
C ILE A 30 -10.75 -4.97 6.90
N ASP A 31 -11.13 -4.43 8.05
CA ASP A 31 -11.95 -5.13 9.03
C ASP A 31 -13.37 -5.35 8.52
N ALA A 32 -13.95 -4.34 7.84
CA ALA A 32 -15.29 -4.36 7.27
C ALA A 32 -15.45 -5.25 6.04
N THR A 33 -14.35 -5.63 5.36
CA THR A 33 -14.47 -6.38 4.11
C THR A 33 -14.96 -7.83 4.34
N PRO A 34 -15.93 -8.32 3.54
CA PRO A 34 -16.48 -9.67 3.68
C PRO A 34 -15.59 -10.75 3.02
N PHE A 35 -14.54 -10.35 2.30
CA PHE A 35 -13.71 -11.27 1.53
C PHE A 35 -12.68 -11.99 2.41
N ALA A 36 -12.45 -13.28 2.14
CA ALA A 36 -11.46 -14.08 2.87
C ALA A 36 -10.04 -13.49 2.83
N LYS A 37 -9.60 -13.01 1.64
CA LYS A 37 -8.36 -12.26 1.50
C LYS A 37 -8.67 -10.77 1.64
N LYS A 38 -8.57 -10.24 2.86
CA LYS A 38 -9.02 -8.88 3.20
C LYS A 38 -8.16 -7.74 2.65
N TYR A 39 -6.87 -7.98 2.45
CA TYR A 39 -5.92 -6.97 1.99
C TYR A 39 -4.80 -7.59 1.16
N THR A 40 -4.04 -6.72 0.50
CA THR A 40 -2.77 -7.02 -0.16
C THR A 40 -1.73 -6.04 0.36
N SER A 41 -0.56 -6.55 0.74
CA SER A 41 0.55 -5.74 1.23
C SER A 41 1.83 -6.08 0.47
N GLY A 42 2.75 -5.12 0.41
CA GLY A 42 4.05 -5.31 -0.20
C GLY A 42 5.01 -4.19 0.16
N VAL A 43 6.20 -4.26 -0.43
CA VAL A 43 7.28 -3.29 -0.19
C VAL A 43 8.02 -3.00 -1.49
N LEU A 44 8.32 -1.73 -1.73
CA LEU A 44 9.35 -1.30 -2.66
C LEU A 44 10.62 -1.04 -1.85
N SER A 45 11.60 -1.92 -1.96
CA SER A 45 12.88 -1.81 -1.27
C SER A 45 13.92 -1.24 -2.22
N PHE A 46 14.55 -0.14 -1.82
CA PHE A 46 15.64 0.50 -2.56
C PHE A 46 16.97 0.12 -1.90
N ALA A 47 18.05 0.13 -2.68
CA ALA A 47 19.39 -0.07 -2.11
C ALA A 47 19.90 1.22 -1.42
N GLU A 48 19.42 2.36 -1.92
CA GLU A 48 19.69 3.69 -1.42
C GLU A 48 18.96 3.97 -0.10
N GLN A 49 19.57 4.78 0.76
CA GLN A 49 18.94 5.23 2.01
C GLN A 49 17.94 6.38 1.78
N THR A 50 18.11 7.12 0.68
CA THR A 50 17.25 8.25 0.32
C THR A 50 17.09 8.32 -1.18
N LEU A 51 15.92 8.76 -1.64
CA LEU A 51 15.68 9.07 -3.04
C LEU A 51 15.82 10.59 -3.29
N PRO A 52 16.17 11.01 -4.52
CA PRO A 52 16.11 12.40 -4.91
C PRO A 52 14.71 13.00 -4.68
N PRO A 53 14.60 14.32 -4.46
CA PRO A 53 13.31 14.98 -4.28
C PRO A 53 12.31 14.64 -5.39
N GLY A 54 11.10 14.21 -5.02
CA GLY A 54 10.02 13.87 -5.94
C GLY A 54 10.09 12.47 -6.56
N GLU A 55 11.22 11.76 -6.49
CA GLU A 55 11.32 10.38 -7.03
C GLU A 55 10.47 9.40 -6.22
N ARG A 56 10.35 9.63 -4.91
CA ARG A 56 9.51 8.83 -4.02
C ARG A 56 8.04 8.92 -4.42
N GLU A 57 7.54 10.15 -4.60
CA GLU A 57 6.16 10.41 -5.00
C GLU A 57 5.87 9.84 -6.39
N ARG A 58 6.78 10.06 -7.36
CA ARG A 58 6.70 9.47 -8.71
C ARG A 58 6.69 7.94 -8.68
N GLY A 59 7.50 7.33 -7.82
CA GLY A 59 7.56 5.90 -7.63
C GLY A 59 6.25 5.33 -7.10
N MET A 60 5.70 5.92 -6.03
CA MET A 60 4.41 5.51 -5.47
C MET A 60 3.27 5.67 -6.49
N GLU A 61 3.23 6.78 -7.22
CA GLU A 61 2.19 7.05 -8.22
C GLU A 61 2.25 6.09 -9.41
N SER A 62 3.44 5.89 -9.98
CA SER A 62 3.66 4.93 -11.07
C SER A 62 3.29 3.52 -10.63
N PHE A 63 3.66 3.14 -9.41
CA PHE A 63 3.36 1.83 -8.87
C PHE A 63 1.86 1.61 -8.66
N GLU A 64 1.15 2.58 -8.10
CA GLU A 64 -0.31 2.54 -7.98
C GLU A 64 -1.00 2.44 -9.35
N TRP A 65 -0.53 3.18 -10.35
CA TRP A 65 -1.08 3.13 -11.72
C TRP A 65 -0.94 1.75 -12.36
N VAL A 66 0.20 1.08 -12.16
CA VAL A 66 0.43 -0.28 -12.64
C VAL A 66 -0.41 -1.32 -11.89
N LEU A 67 -0.53 -1.19 -10.57
CA LEU A 67 -1.29 -2.14 -9.75
C LEU A 67 -2.81 -2.04 -9.92
N MET A 68 -3.31 -0.86 -10.28
CA MET A 68 -4.75 -0.54 -10.33
C MET A 68 -5.16 -0.07 -11.73
N PRO A 69 -4.94 -0.87 -12.78
CA PRO A 69 -5.21 -0.43 -14.14
C PRO A 69 -6.70 -0.14 -14.33
N GLY A 70 -7.00 1.07 -14.82
CA GLY A 70 -8.38 1.51 -15.09
C GLY A 70 -9.19 1.94 -13.87
N LEU A 71 -8.57 2.07 -12.69
CA LEU A 71 -9.23 2.61 -11.49
C LEU A 71 -8.81 4.05 -11.22
N GLU A 72 -9.79 4.87 -10.85
CA GLU A 72 -9.56 6.24 -10.36
C GLU A 72 -9.16 6.24 -8.86
N LYS A 73 -8.54 7.33 -8.39
CA LYS A 73 -8.03 7.43 -7.01
C LYS A 73 -9.12 7.36 -5.93
N ASN A 74 -10.37 7.63 -6.26
CA ASN A 74 -11.53 7.51 -5.38
C ASN A 74 -12.07 6.06 -5.30
N GLN A 75 -11.59 5.15 -6.14
CA GLN A 75 -12.08 3.77 -6.23
C GLN A 75 -11.28 2.77 -5.39
N TYR A 76 -10.15 3.18 -4.81
CA TYR A 76 -9.35 2.33 -3.95
C TYR A 76 -8.71 3.15 -2.82
N SER A 77 -8.28 2.44 -1.78
CA SER A 77 -7.48 3.01 -0.71
C SER A 77 -6.13 2.30 -0.65
N ILE A 78 -5.07 3.05 -0.33
CA ILE A 78 -3.73 2.52 -0.13
C ILE A 78 -3.04 3.33 0.96
N LEU A 79 -2.47 2.63 1.94
CA LEU A 79 -1.60 3.22 2.95
C LEU A 79 -0.15 3.02 2.50
N TRP A 80 0.63 4.10 2.49
CA TRP A 80 2.08 4.07 2.28
C TRP A 80 2.82 4.46 3.54
N VAL A 81 3.81 3.65 3.91
CA VAL A 81 4.67 3.87 5.08
C VAL A 81 6.13 3.71 4.64
N GLU A 82 6.92 4.73 4.89
CA GLU A 82 8.37 4.68 4.75
C GLU A 82 9.01 4.05 5.99
N HIS A 83 9.88 3.07 5.80
CA HIS A 83 10.77 2.53 6.82
C HIS A 83 12.23 2.81 6.43
N GLN A 84 13.05 3.21 7.42
CA GLN A 84 14.51 3.40 7.27
C GLN A 84 15.33 2.64 8.33
N ASP A 85 14.67 1.87 9.19
CA ASP A 85 15.26 1.16 10.34
C ASP A 85 16.27 0.07 9.95
N LYS A 86 16.26 -0.39 8.69
CA LYS A 86 17.12 -1.46 8.18
C LYS A 86 18.31 -0.98 7.34
N GLY A 87 18.65 0.31 7.42
CA GLY A 87 19.77 0.90 6.68
C GLY A 87 19.54 1.03 5.16
N ARG A 88 18.28 0.89 4.73
CA ARG A 88 17.82 1.05 3.35
C ARG A 88 16.43 1.65 3.34
N LEU A 89 16.06 2.34 2.26
CA LEU A 89 14.71 2.88 2.11
C LEU A 89 13.72 1.78 1.71
N GLU A 90 12.68 1.58 2.52
CA GLU A 90 11.56 0.71 2.21
C GLU A 90 10.26 1.53 2.15
N LEU A 91 9.58 1.50 1.01
CA LEU A 91 8.23 2.04 0.86
C LEU A 91 7.24 0.87 0.97
N ASN A 92 6.75 0.65 2.18
CA ASN A 92 5.76 -0.38 2.46
C ASN A 92 4.37 0.12 2.10
N PHE A 93 3.51 -0.78 1.62
CA PHE A 93 2.12 -0.46 1.32
C PHE A 93 1.14 -1.54 1.77
N VAL A 94 -0.09 -1.11 2.06
CA VAL A 94 -1.26 -1.97 2.30
C VAL A 94 -2.47 -1.44 1.53
N ILE A 95 -3.17 -2.34 0.85
CA ILE A 95 -4.36 -2.08 0.04
C ILE A 95 -5.49 -2.97 0.57
N PRO A 96 -6.63 -2.42 1.02
CA PRO A 96 -7.83 -3.21 1.25
C PRO A 96 -8.30 -3.84 -0.07
N ASN A 97 -8.65 -5.12 -0.07
CA ASN A 97 -9.08 -5.84 -1.28
C ASN A 97 -10.57 -5.59 -1.59
N MET A 98 -10.98 -4.31 -1.53
CA MET A 98 -12.32 -3.85 -1.84
C MET A 98 -12.24 -2.58 -2.67
N GLU A 99 -12.94 -2.57 -3.81
CA GLU A 99 -13.09 -1.38 -4.63
C GLU A 99 -14.20 -0.52 -4.00
N LEU A 100 -13.90 0.75 -3.76
CA LEU A 100 -14.67 1.60 -2.87
C LEU A 100 -16.02 2.04 -3.46
N ALA A 101 -16.14 2.17 -4.78
CA ALA A 101 -17.38 2.66 -5.40
C ALA A 101 -18.45 1.56 -5.53
N SER A 102 -18.04 0.32 -5.81
CA SER A 102 -18.92 -0.82 -6.06
C SER A 102 -18.98 -1.81 -4.90
N GLY A 103 -18.05 -1.73 -3.94
CA GLY A 103 -17.91 -2.68 -2.84
C GLY A 103 -17.46 -4.08 -3.30
N LYS A 104 -17.13 -4.25 -4.59
CA LYS A 104 -16.68 -5.53 -5.13
C LYS A 104 -15.25 -5.82 -4.69
N ARG A 105 -14.87 -7.09 -4.80
CA ARG A 105 -13.52 -7.52 -4.51
C ARG A 105 -12.54 -6.82 -5.44
N LEU A 106 -11.57 -6.13 -4.85
CA LEU A 106 -10.41 -5.60 -5.56
C LEU A 106 -9.27 -6.60 -5.47
N GLN A 107 -8.71 -6.94 -6.62
CA GLN A 107 -7.48 -7.70 -6.72
C GLN A 107 -6.46 -6.85 -7.48
N PRO A 108 -5.41 -6.33 -6.82
CA PRO A 108 -4.34 -5.63 -7.51
C PRO A 108 -3.72 -6.52 -8.61
N TYR A 109 -3.29 -5.89 -9.71
CA TYR A 109 -2.72 -6.58 -10.87
C TYR A 109 -1.54 -7.47 -10.46
N TYR A 110 -1.58 -8.73 -10.91
CA TYR A 110 -0.55 -9.72 -10.74
C TYR A 110 -0.18 -10.31 -12.10
N ASP A 111 0.96 -9.87 -12.64
CA ASP A 111 1.37 -10.11 -14.02
C ASP A 111 1.20 -11.56 -14.51
N ARG A 112 1.63 -12.54 -13.70
CA ARG A 112 1.55 -13.96 -14.06
C ARG A 112 0.10 -14.45 -14.28
N ALA A 113 -0.87 -13.85 -13.61
CA ALA A 113 -2.28 -14.21 -13.75
C ALA A 113 -3.01 -13.33 -14.78
N ASP A 114 -2.63 -12.06 -14.89
CA ASP A 114 -3.43 -11.04 -15.56
C ASP A 114 -2.90 -10.63 -16.94
N ARG A 115 -1.64 -10.97 -17.27
CA ARG A 115 -1.08 -10.70 -18.60
C ARG A 115 -1.78 -11.56 -19.66
N PRO A 116 -2.30 -10.98 -20.76
CA PRO A 116 -2.84 -11.74 -21.88
C PRO A 116 -1.80 -12.73 -22.40
N ARG A 117 -2.24 -13.99 -22.61
CA ARG A 117 -1.40 -15.04 -23.22
C ARG A 117 -1.19 -14.80 -24.70
#